data_AF-A0A3C2E8Q2-F1
#
_entry.id   AF-A0A3C2E8Q2-F1
#
_cell.length_a   1.000
_cell.length_b   1.000
_cell.length_c   1.000
_cell.angle_alpha   90.00
_cell.angle_beta   90.00
_cell.angle_gamma   90.00
#
_symmetry.space_group_name_H-M   'P 1'
#
loop_
_entity.id
_entity.type
_entity.pdbx_description
1 polymer ?
#
loop_
_entity_poly.entity_id
_entity_poly.type
_entity_poly.pdbx_seq_one_letter_code
_entity_poly.pdbx_strand_id
1 'polypeptide(L)' 'MSDLPALARNAKAWPFELAREILKRVEKSGKEEVIFETGYGPSGLPHMGTFGEVARTSMVRHAFRVLTGDSIKTRDEPSS' A
#
# COMPACT_ATOMS: atom_id res chain seq x y z
N MET A 1 -20.33 14.96 -7.69
CA MET A 1 -19.63 13.70 -7.38
C MET A 1 -18.16 14.04 -7.20
N SER A 2 -17.59 13.75 -6.04
CA SER A 2 -16.19 14.04 -5.73
C SER A 2 -15.26 13.06 -6.44
N ASP A 3 -14.28 13.57 -7.18
CA ASP A 3 -13.27 12.77 -7.88
C ASP A 3 -12.22 12.26 -6.87
N LEU A 4 -12.44 11.04 -6.37
CA LEU A 4 -11.58 10.37 -5.39
C LEU A 4 -10.11 10.27 -5.84
N PRO A 5 -9.80 9.87 -7.10
CA PRO A 5 -8.44 9.94 -7.64
C PRO A 5 -7.80 11.32 -7.57
N ALA A 6 -8.54 12.39 -7.91
CA ALA A 6 -8.00 13.75 -7.87
C ALA A 6 -7.68 14.23 -6.44
N LEU A 7 -8.51 13.87 -5.46
CA LEU A 7 -8.28 14.15 -4.04
C LEU A 7 -7.08 13.35 -3.50
N ALA A 8 -6.96 12.08 -3.88
CA ALA A 8 -5.86 11.21 -3.48
C ALA A 8 -4.50 11.72 -3.97
N ARG A 9 -4.42 12.26 -5.19
CA ARG A 9 -3.18 12.83 -5.74
C ARG A 9 -2.67 14.03 -4.92
N ASN A 10 -3.58 14.84 -4.38
CA ASN A 10 -3.26 16.05 -3.62
C ASN A 10 -3.18 15.84 -2.10
N ALA A 11 -3.52 14.65 -1.60
CA ALA A 11 -3.45 14.34 -0.19
C ALA A 11 -1.98 14.35 0.32
N LYS A 12 -1.72 15.18 1.34
CA LYS A 12 -0.46 15.23 2.11
C LYS A 12 -0.35 14.12 3.17
N ALA A 13 -1.21 13.10 3.10
CA ALA A 13 -1.14 11.98 4.03
C ALA A 13 0.00 11.04 3.60
N TRP A 14 0.85 10.66 4.56
CA TRP A 14 2.02 9.81 4.36
C TRP A 14 1.77 8.53 3.52
N PRO A 15 0.64 7.80 3.67
CA PRO A 15 0.39 6.63 2.83
C PRO A 15 0.33 6.94 1.33
N PHE A 16 -0.20 8.11 0.95
CA PHE A 16 -0.27 8.54 -0.44
C PHE A 16 1.10 8.98 -0.98
N GLU A 17 1.99 9.49 -0.13
CA GLU A 17 3.37 9.78 -0.52
C GLU A 17 4.12 8.50 -0.88
N LEU A 18 4.09 7.49 -0.01
CA LEU A 18 4.69 6.19 -0.30
C LEU A 18 4.07 5.52 -1.52
N ALA A 19 2.75 5.58 -1.65
CA ALA A 19 2.05 4.98 -2.78
C ALA A 19 2.44 5.65 -4.12
N ARG A 20 2.71 6.97 -4.13
CA ARG A 20 3.25 7.67 -5.33
C ARG A 20 4.66 7.19 -5.69
N GLU A 21 5.53 6.97 -4.71
CA GLU A 21 6.88 6.44 -4.96
C GLU A 21 6.83 5.00 -5.49
N ILE A 22 5.91 4.18 -4.99
CA ILE A 22 5.65 2.84 -5.55
C ILE A 22 5.17 2.95 -7.00
N LEU A 23 4.19 3.82 -7.29
CA LEU A 23 3.67 4.00 -8.64
C LEU A 23 4.76 4.39 -9.64
N LYS A 24 5.59 5.37 -9.31
CA LYS A 24 6.75 5.78 -10.14
C LYS A 24 7.68 4.60 -10.43
N ARG A 25 7.93 3.74 -9.43
CA ARG A 25 8.78 2.55 -9.60
C ARG A 25 8.11 1.50 -10.49
N VAL A 26 6.80 1.32 -10.36
CA VAL A 26 6.01 0.39 -11.18
C VAL A 26 6.02 0.84 -12.64
N GLU A 27 5.72 2.12 -12.90
CA GLU A 27 5.77 2.74 -14.23
C GLU A 27 7.14 2.57 -14.89
N LYS A 28 8.23 2.75 -14.12
CA LYS A 28 9.60 2.53 -14.62
C LYS A 28 9.90 1.06 -14.90
N SER A 29 9.31 0.13 -14.15
CA SER A 29 9.57 -1.30 -14.28
C SER A 29 8.70 -2.02 -15.32
N GLY A 30 7.58 -1.40 -15.72
CA GLY A 30 6.59 -2.02 -16.62
C GLY A 30 5.83 -3.20 -16.01
N LYS A 31 5.89 -3.39 -14.68
CA LYS A 31 5.16 -4.47 -14.00
C LYS A 31 3.67 -4.16 -13.91
N GLU A 32 2.84 -5.17 -14.12
CA GLU A 32 1.37 -5.05 -14.01
C GLU A 32 0.84 -5.45 -12.62
N GLU A 33 1.72 -5.97 -11.76
CA GLU A 33 1.38 -6.48 -10.43
C GLU A 33 2.36 -5.96 -9.37
N VAL A 34 1.80 -5.58 -8.22
CA VAL A 34 2.52 -5.16 -7.02
C VAL A 34 2.12 -6.06 -5.86
N ILE A 35 3.12 -6.68 -5.23
CA ILE A 35 2.91 -7.51 -4.04
C ILE A 35 3.23 -6.66 -2.81
N PHE A 36 2.32 -6.64 -1.85
CA PHE A 36 2.49 -5.99 -0.56
C PHE A 36 2.63 -7.08 0.50
N GLU A 37 3.74 -7.05 1.23
CA GLU A 37 4.05 -8.06 2.24
C GLU A 37 4.14 -7.42 3.62
N THR A 38 3.66 -8.15 4.62
CA THR A 38 3.81 -7.81 6.04
C THR A 38 4.36 -9.01 6.75
N GLY A 39 5.50 -8.83 7.40
CA GLY A 39 6.07 -9.84 8.28
C GLY A 39 5.90 -9.46 9.74
N TYR A 40 5.62 -10.46 10.56
CA TYR A 40 5.82 -10.41 11.99
C TYR A 40 6.72 -11.58 12.37
N GLY A 41 7.67 -11.37 13.28
CA GLY A 41 8.59 -12.43 13.67
C GLY A 41 7.85 -13.61 14.32
N PRO A 42 8.36 -14.85 14.20
CA PRO A 42 7.75 -16.06 14.75
C PRO A 42 7.71 -16.11 16.30
N SER A 43 8.10 -15.04 16.98
CA SER A 43 8.49 -15.05 18.40
C SER A 43 7.37 -14.67 19.39
N GLY A 44 6.11 -14.59 18.99
CA GLY A 44 5.03 -14.31 19.95
C GLY A 44 3.69 -13.99 19.35
N LEU A 45 2.64 -14.14 20.17
CA LEU A 45 1.28 -13.69 19.86
C LEU A 45 1.32 -12.23 19.36
N PRO A 46 0.58 -11.89 18.28
CA PRO A 46 0.53 -10.53 17.76
C PRO A 46 0.22 -9.55 18.88
N HIS A 47 1.17 -8.66 19.16
CA HIS A 47 1.00 -7.61 20.17
C HIS A 47 0.67 -6.28 19.49
N MET A 48 0.24 -5.27 20.25
CA MET A 48 -0.19 -3.97 19.69
C MET A 48 0.83 -3.37 18.69
N GLY A 49 2.14 -3.55 18.93
CA GLY A 49 3.20 -3.18 17.97
C GLY A 49 3.08 -3.87 16.60
N THR A 50 2.89 -5.19 16.57
CA THR A 50 2.70 -5.99 15.35
C THR A 50 1.49 -5.54 14.54
N PHE A 51 0.39 -5.20 15.22
CA PHE A 51 -0.80 -4.64 14.56
C PHE A 51 -0.48 -3.31 13.87
N GLY A 52 0.33 -2.45 14.49
CA GLY A 52 0.77 -1.20 13.89
C GLY A 52 1.60 -1.41 12.61
N GLU A 53 2.44 -2.45 12.57
CA GLU A 53 3.23 -2.79 11.39
C GLU A 53 2.37 -3.27 10.23
N VAL A 54 1.43 -4.18 10.51
CA VAL A 54 0.46 -4.67 9.51
C VAL A 54 -0.42 -3.52 9.00
N ALA A 55 -0.86 -2.64 9.91
CA ALA A 55 -1.69 -1.50 9.56
C ALA A 55 -0.99 -0.54 8.59
N ARG A 56 0.32 -0.29 8.75
CA ARG A 56 1.08 0.58 7.84
C ARG A 56 1.03 0.08 6.39
N THR A 57 1.32 -1.19 6.17
CA THR A 57 1.29 -1.76 4.81
C THR A 57 -0.13 -1.76 4.24
N SER A 58 -1.15 -2.04 5.07
CA SER A 58 -2.56 -1.96 4.66
C SER A 58 -2.96 -0.54 4.23
N MET A 59 -2.55 0.48 4.99
CA MET A 59 -2.80 1.90 4.67
C MET A 59 -2.13 2.32 3.35
N VAL A 60 -0.88 1.91 3.12
CA VAL A 60 -0.15 2.23 1.89
C VAL A 60 -0.75 1.51 0.69
N ARG A 61 -1.13 0.23 0.82
CA ARG A 61 -1.81 -0.52 -0.24
C ARG A 61 -3.14 0.14 -0.61
N HIS A 62 -3.95 0.52 0.39
CA HIS A 62 -5.21 1.20 0.12
C HIS A 62 -4.98 2.51 -0.63
N ALA A 63 -4.04 3.34 -0.18
CA ALA A 63 -3.67 4.58 -0.87
C ALA A 63 -3.21 4.33 -2.31
N PHE A 64 -2.43 3.27 -2.55
CA PHE A 64 -2.00 2.87 -3.89
C PHE A 64 -3.18 2.50 -4.79
N ARG A 65 -4.11 1.68 -4.32
CA ARG A 65 -5.32 1.31 -5.05
C ARG A 65 -6.18 2.52 -5.42
N VAL A 66 -6.34 3.46 -4.48
CA VAL A 66 -7.09 4.70 -4.70
C VAL A 66 -6.39 5.59 -5.74
N LEU A 67 -5.06 5.69 -5.71
CA LEU A 67 -4.29 6.49 -6.69
C LEU A 67 -4.36 5.91 -8.11
N THR A 68 -4.32 4.58 -8.23
CA THR A 68 -4.33 3.88 -9.51
C THR A 68 -5.74 3.59 -10.02
N GLY A 69 -6.78 3.81 -9.21
CA GLY A 69 -8.14 3.43 -9.55
C GLY A 69 -8.28 1.93 -9.81
N ASP A 70 -7.55 1.10 -9.04
CA ASP A 70 -7.49 -0.36 -9.20
C ASP A 70 -7.00 -0.87 -10.57
N SER A 71 -6.33 -0.02 -11.37
CA SER A 71 -5.77 -0.40 -12.69
C SER A 71 -4.55 -1.33 -12.61
N ILE A 72 -3.82 -1.32 -11.50
CA ILE A 72 -2.64 -2.16 -11.25
C ILE A 72 -3.02 -3.23 -10.23
N LYS A 73 -2.74 -4.51 -10.52
CA LYS A 73 -3.09 -5.61 -9.62
C LYS A 73 -2.28 -5.51 -8.33
N THR A 74 -2.95 -5.68 -7.19
CA THR A 74 -2.29 -5.73 -5.87
C THR A 74 -2.60 -7.03 -5.14
N ARG A 75 -1.58 -7.79 -4.74
CA ARG A 75 -1.70 -9.01 -3.92
C ARG A 75 -1.09 -8.78 -2.54
N ASP A 76 -1.69 -9.38 -1.52
CA ASP A 76 -1.12 -9.54 -0.19
C ASP A 76 -0.55 -10.95 -0.01
N GLU A 77 0.72 -11.05 0.37
CA GLU A 77 1.33 -12.31 0.84
C GLU A 77 1.60 -12.14 2.34
N PRO A 78 0.79 -12.74 3.23
CA PRO A 78 1.10 -12.77 4.64
C PRO A 78 2.30 -13.70 4.85
N SER A 79 3.49 -13.13 5.10
CA SER A 79 4.66 -13.95 5.45
C SER A 79 4.45 -14.51 6.85
N SER A 80 4.09 -15.79 6.92
CA SER A 80 4.03 -16.60 8.15
C SER A 80 5.42 -16.94 8.68
#